data_AF-A0A656GJ33-F1
#
_entry.id   AF-A0A656GJ33-F1
#
_cell.length_a   1.000
_cell.length_b   1.000
_cell.length_c   1.000
_cell.angle_alpha   90.00
_cell.angle_beta   90.00
_cell.angle_gamma   90.00
#
_symmetry.space_group_name_H-M   'P 1'
#
loop_
_entity.id
_entity.type
_entity.pdbx_description
1 polymer ?
#
loop_
_entity_poly.entity_id
_entity_poly.type
_entity_poly.pdbx_seq_one_letter_code
_entity_poly.pdbx_strand_id
1 'polypeptide(L)'
;VWQGVPQNFGHYIDALTLQGADQSLPMGPAASQISIKQLGTNGGGFFGVNSAHPFENPTAWSNLFELVSILLIPAALVFTFGHYVKDMRQSRAILGCMLALLLIGGAVSLWAEYQPNPALNIAGVEQTAPLEGKETRFGTTGTVLWSVATTAASNGSVNGMHDSLNPLTGMVALVNMMVGEVIFGGVGVGLNGMLLNVLIAVFLSGLMIGRTPEYLGKKLQAQEVRLLVATLLVMPVGVLV
;
A
#
# COMPACT_ATOMS: atom_id res chain seq x y z
N VAL A 1 0.14 18.11 -11.90
CA VAL A 1 0.39 19.08 -12.99
C VAL A 1 1.71 19.82 -12.81
N TRP A 2 1.88 20.67 -11.78
CA TRP A 2 3.07 21.53 -11.62
C TRP A 2 4.42 20.78 -11.65
N GLN A 3 4.48 19.54 -11.14
CA GLN A 3 5.70 18.71 -11.18
C GLN A 3 5.95 17.97 -12.51
N GLY A 4 5.10 18.12 -13.53
CA GLY A 4 5.31 17.53 -14.86
C GLY A 4 4.31 16.43 -15.27
N VAL A 5 3.31 16.13 -14.44
CA VAL A 5 2.22 15.20 -14.79
C VAL A 5 1.31 15.86 -15.85
N PRO A 6 1.09 15.24 -17.03
CA PRO A 6 0.28 15.83 -18.09
C PRO A 6 -1.20 15.89 -17.68
N GLN A 7 -1.84 16.95 -18.13
CA GLN A 7 -3.27 17.16 -17.97
C GLN A 7 -3.79 17.91 -19.19
N ASN A 8 -4.10 17.17 -20.26
CA ASN A 8 -4.62 17.73 -21.50
C ASN A 8 -5.48 16.69 -22.25
N PHE A 9 -6.15 17.11 -23.32
CA PHE A 9 -6.88 16.24 -24.25
C PHE A 9 -6.23 16.24 -25.64
N GLY A 10 -4.91 16.45 -25.69
CA GLY A 10 -4.15 16.46 -26.94
C GLY A 10 -4.08 15.08 -27.58
N HIS A 11 -3.79 15.05 -28.87
CA HIS A 11 -3.38 13.83 -29.55
C HIS A 11 -2.00 13.38 -29.04
N TYR A 12 -1.61 12.15 -29.38
CA TYR A 12 -0.27 11.64 -29.09
C TYR A 12 0.75 12.51 -29.80
N ILE A 13 1.87 12.81 -29.15
CA ILE A 13 2.92 13.63 -29.75
C ILE A 13 3.95 12.72 -30.39
N ASP A 14 4.12 12.83 -31.70
CA ASP A 14 5.20 12.16 -32.40
C ASP A 14 6.50 12.96 -32.22
N ALA A 15 7.52 12.29 -31.69
CA ALA A 15 8.82 12.85 -31.40
C ALA A 15 9.90 12.09 -32.18
N LEU A 16 10.77 12.83 -32.87
CA LEU A 16 11.99 12.27 -33.43
C LEU A 16 13.08 12.33 -32.36
N THR A 17 13.57 11.17 -31.94
CA THR A 17 14.65 11.08 -30.93
C THR A 17 15.96 11.65 -31.49
N LEU A 18 16.90 11.98 -30.60
CA LEU A 18 18.24 12.45 -31.00
C LEU A 18 19.02 11.44 -31.86
N GLN A 19 18.65 10.16 -31.83
CA GLN A 19 19.21 9.09 -32.64
C GLN A 19 18.47 8.89 -33.97
N GLY A 20 17.42 9.67 -34.23
CA GLY A 20 16.62 9.61 -35.46
C GLY A 20 15.55 8.52 -35.48
N ALA A 21 15.24 7.89 -34.33
CA ALA A 21 14.13 6.96 -34.21
C ALA A 21 12.82 7.70 -33.87
N ASP A 22 11.71 7.26 -34.44
CA ASP A 22 10.38 7.76 -34.11
C ASP A 22 9.92 7.24 -32.75
N GLN A 23 9.35 8.12 -31.93
CA GLN A 23 8.76 7.80 -30.64
C GLN A 23 7.41 8.51 -30.52
N SER A 24 6.35 7.76 -30.21
CA SER A 24 5.04 8.35 -29.92
C SER A 24 4.87 8.54 -28.40
N LEU A 25 4.55 9.76 -27.98
CA LEU A 25 4.37 10.12 -26.58
C LEU A 25 2.87 10.15 -26.24
N PRO A 26 2.40 9.26 -25.34
CA PRO A 26 1.01 9.24 -24.96
C PRO A 26 0.66 10.48 -24.12
N MET A 27 -0.41 11.16 -24.51
CA MET A 27 -0.96 12.33 -23.83
C MET A 27 -2.30 11.98 -23.17
N GLY A 28 -2.81 12.86 -22.31
CA GLY A 28 -4.12 12.68 -21.71
C GLY A 28 -4.32 13.41 -20.38
N PRO A 29 -5.54 13.33 -19.81
CA PRO A 29 -5.90 13.96 -18.54
C PRO A 29 -5.41 13.13 -17.34
N ALA A 30 -4.12 12.79 -17.32
CA ALA A 30 -3.56 11.85 -16.36
C ALA A 30 -3.57 12.41 -14.93
N ALA A 31 -3.22 13.68 -14.73
CA ALA A 31 -3.08 14.26 -13.39
C ALA A 31 -4.36 14.17 -12.53
N SER A 32 -5.53 14.39 -13.13
CA SER A 32 -6.81 14.23 -12.43
C SER A 32 -7.03 12.79 -11.99
N GLN A 33 -6.76 11.81 -12.86
CA GLN A 33 -6.95 10.39 -12.53
C GLN A 33 -5.94 9.92 -11.48
N ILE A 34 -4.68 10.32 -11.59
CA ILE A 34 -3.61 9.98 -10.63
C ILE A 34 -3.94 10.53 -9.23
N SER A 35 -4.49 11.74 -9.14
CA SER A 35 -4.84 12.31 -7.83
C SER A 35 -5.85 11.44 -7.07
N ILE A 36 -6.92 11.00 -7.74
CA ILE A 36 -7.97 10.19 -7.11
C ILE A 36 -7.56 8.73 -6.97
N LYS A 37 -6.71 8.20 -7.88
CA LYS A 37 -6.23 6.82 -7.74
C LYS A 37 -5.42 6.65 -6.48
N GLN A 38 -4.62 7.65 -6.09
CA GLN A 38 -3.82 7.59 -4.88
C GLN A 38 -4.65 7.89 -3.63
N LEU A 39 -5.35 9.03 -3.64
CA LEU A 39 -6.13 9.48 -2.48
C LEU A 39 -7.25 8.48 -2.11
N GLY A 40 -7.89 7.88 -3.10
CA GLY A 40 -8.98 6.93 -2.92
C GLY A 40 -8.53 5.46 -2.83
N THR A 41 -7.22 5.19 -2.73
CA THR A 41 -6.65 3.82 -2.71
C THR A 41 -7.19 2.93 -3.84
N ASN A 42 -7.18 3.41 -5.08
CA ASN A 42 -7.62 2.63 -6.25
C ASN A 42 -6.44 2.03 -7.04
N GLY A 43 -5.33 2.77 -7.12
CA GLY A 43 -4.10 2.37 -7.79
C GLY A 43 -4.13 2.16 -9.30
N GLY A 44 -5.27 2.35 -9.98
CA GLY A 44 -5.38 2.22 -11.44
C GLY A 44 -4.52 3.22 -12.22
N GLY A 45 -3.46 2.74 -12.86
CA GLY A 45 -2.54 3.55 -13.68
C GLY A 45 -3.20 4.08 -14.95
N PHE A 46 -2.79 5.28 -15.37
CA PHE A 46 -3.17 5.83 -16.66
C PHE A 46 -2.31 5.24 -17.79
N PHE A 47 -1.04 4.95 -17.50
CA PHE A 47 -0.08 4.35 -18.42
C PHE A 47 0.31 2.94 -17.93
N GLY A 48 0.89 2.12 -18.84
CA GLY A 48 1.10 0.69 -18.60
C GLY A 48 1.96 0.35 -17.38
N VAL A 49 3.02 1.12 -17.10
CA VAL A 49 3.90 0.91 -15.93
C VAL A 49 3.47 1.72 -14.69
N ASN A 50 2.22 2.20 -14.69
CA ASN A 50 1.58 2.84 -13.55
C ASN A 50 2.45 3.99 -12.96
N SER A 51 2.69 3.99 -11.65
CA SER A 51 3.38 5.05 -10.93
C SER A 51 4.91 5.00 -11.11
N ALA A 52 5.42 4.02 -11.86
CA ALA A 52 6.79 4.08 -12.36
C ALA A 52 6.87 4.99 -13.60
N HIS A 53 5.77 5.24 -14.31
CA HIS A 53 5.82 6.04 -15.54
C HIS A 53 6.19 7.51 -15.25
N PRO A 54 7.11 8.15 -15.99
CA PRO A 54 7.48 9.55 -15.79
C PRO A 54 6.32 10.54 -15.86
N PHE A 55 5.31 10.25 -16.68
CA PHE A 55 4.10 11.07 -16.71
C PHE A 55 3.12 10.78 -15.58
N GLU A 56 3.25 9.71 -14.80
CA GLU A 56 2.44 9.56 -13.59
C GLU A 56 3.11 10.14 -12.37
N ASN A 57 4.41 9.87 -12.23
CA ASN A 57 5.19 10.25 -11.07
C ASN A 57 6.57 10.80 -11.52
N PRO A 58 6.63 12.09 -11.89
CA PRO A 58 7.79 12.67 -12.57
C PRO A 58 9.01 12.88 -11.66
N THR A 59 8.80 13.07 -10.36
CA THR A 59 9.84 13.56 -9.43
C THR A 59 9.80 12.83 -8.09
N ALA A 60 10.89 12.91 -7.32
CA ALA A 60 10.88 12.43 -5.94
C ALA A 60 9.84 13.16 -5.05
N TRP A 61 9.53 14.43 -5.36
CA TRP A 61 8.51 15.20 -4.66
C TRP A 61 7.09 14.73 -4.98
N SER A 62 6.76 14.49 -6.25
CA SER A 62 5.47 13.88 -6.61
C SER A 62 5.33 12.51 -5.95
N ASN A 63 6.41 11.72 -5.92
CA ASN A 63 6.40 10.41 -5.27
C ASN A 63 6.08 10.51 -3.78
N LEU A 64 6.68 11.46 -3.07
CA LEU A 64 6.38 11.69 -1.66
C LEU A 64 4.91 12.10 -1.44
N PHE A 65 4.37 13.00 -2.27
CA PHE A 65 2.98 13.44 -2.13
C PHE A 65 1.98 12.34 -2.47
N GLU A 66 2.25 11.54 -3.49
CA GLU A 66 1.43 10.38 -3.83
C GLU A 66 1.46 9.33 -2.72
N LEU A 67 2.65 9.02 -2.17
CA LEU A 67 2.82 8.11 -1.03
C LEU A 67 2.01 8.56 0.19
N VAL A 68 2.07 9.85 0.53
CA VAL A 68 1.27 10.42 1.62
C VAL A 68 -0.23 10.30 1.30
N SER A 69 -0.63 10.53 0.05
CA SER A 69 -2.03 10.45 -0.38
C SER A 69 -2.61 9.05 -0.22
N ILE A 70 -1.81 7.99 -0.44
CA ILE A 70 -2.20 6.59 -0.21
C ILE A 70 -2.67 6.37 1.24
N LEU A 71 -1.94 6.92 2.22
CA LEU A 71 -2.19 6.67 3.64
C LEU A 71 -3.10 7.72 4.30
N LEU A 72 -3.34 8.85 3.63
CA LEU A 72 -3.99 10.02 4.23
C LEU A 72 -5.41 9.74 4.73
N ILE A 73 -6.30 9.28 3.85
CA ILE A 73 -7.70 8.98 4.22
C ILE A 73 -7.79 7.77 5.16
N PRO A 74 -7.11 6.65 4.89
CA PRO A 74 -7.09 5.51 5.81
C PRO A 74 -6.68 5.90 7.24
N ALA A 75 -5.62 6.70 7.40
CA ALA A 75 -5.20 7.20 8.70
C ALA A 75 -6.25 8.14 9.33
N ALA A 76 -6.81 9.07 8.55
CA ALA A 76 -7.82 10.02 9.02
C ALA A 76 -9.10 9.31 9.53
N LEU A 77 -9.50 8.19 8.90
CA LEU A 77 -10.65 7.39 9.31
C LEU A 77 -10.45 6.75 10.69
N VAL A 78 -9.21 6.36 11.05
CA VAL A 78 -8.90 5.86 12.40
C VAL A 78 -9.13 6.95 13.45
N PHE A 79 -8.74 8.20 13.20
CA PHE A 79 -9.03 9.32 14.10
C PHE A 79 -10.52 9.64 14.17
N THR A 80 -11.19 9.59 13.01
CA THR A 80 -12.63 9.82 12.90
C THR A 80 -13.40 8.80 13.75
N PHE A 81 -13.01 7.53 13.71
CA PHE A 81 -13.62 6.47 14.53
C PHE A 81 -13.61 6.79 16.03
N GLY A 82 -12.46 7.18 16.59
CA GLY A 82 -12.36 7.52 18.02
C GLY A 82 -13.14 8.77 18.38
N HIS A 83 -13.29 9.70 17.44
CA HIS A 83 -14.13 10.88 17.63
C HIS A 83 -15.60 10.50 17.79
N TYR A 84 -16.12 9.65 16.89
CA TYR A 84 -17.51 9.20 16.93
C TYR A 84 -17.81 8.28 18.12
N VAL A 85 -16.85 7.46 18.53
CA VAL A 85 -16.97 6.61 19.73
C VAL A 85 -16.76 7.40 21.02
N LYS A 86 -16.30 8.66 20.93
CA LYS A 86 -15.98 9.55 22.07
C LYS A 86 -14.89 9.01 22.98
N ASP A 87 -13.98 8.17 22.46
CA ASP A 87 -12.80 7.67 23.17
C ASP A 87 -11.59 7.58 22.23
N MET A 88 -10.71 8.58 22.30
CA MET A 88 -9.47 8.63 21.52
C MET A 88 -8.47 7.53 21.85
N ARG A 89 -8.60 6.87 23.01
CA ARG A 89 -7.72 5.75 23.38
C ARG A 89 -7.92 4.57 22.43
N GLN A 90 -9.13 4.38 21.92
CA GLN A 90 -9.45 3.35 20.91
C GLN A 90 -8.69 3.61 19.61
N SER A 91 -8.75 4.83 19.08
CA SER A 91 -7.98 5.22 17.89
C SER A 91 -6.48 5.10 18.11
N ARG A 92 -5.96 5.52 19.28
CA ARG A 92 -4.53 5.40 19.59
C ARG A 92 -4.07 3.95 19.61
N ALA A 93 -4.86 3.03 20.15
CA ALA A 93 -4.56 1.61 20.15
C ALA A 93 -4.54 1.03 18.73
N ILE A 94 -5.57 1.32 17.93
CA ILE A 94 -5.67 0.86 16.53
C ILE A 94 -4.52 1.44 15.69
N LEU A 95 -4.30 2.75 15.76
CA LEU A 95 -3.23 3.43 15.04
C LEU A 95 -1.85 2.91 15.47
N GLY A 96 -1.63 2.70 16.76
CA GLY A 96 -0.38 2.15 17.29
C GLY A 96 -0.09 0.75 16.74
N CYS A 97 -1.11 -0.11 16.66
CA CYS A 97 -1.00 -1.44 16.05
C CYS A 97 -0.65 -1.35 14.56
N MET A 98 -1.41 -0.57 13.79
CA MET A 98 -1.17 -0.38 12.35
C MET A 98 0.24 0.18 12.08
N LEU A 99 0.65 1.21 12.83
CA LEU A 99 1.99 1.80 12.69
C LEU A 99 3.09 0.82 13.06
N ALA A 100 2.94 0.04 14.14
CA ALA A 100 3.93 -0.95 14.52
C ALA A 100 4.13 -2.00 13.41
N LEU A 101 3.05 -2.53 12.86
CA LEU A 101 3.10 -3.50 11.76
C LEU A 101 3.73 -2.89 10.49
N LEU A 102 3.32 -1.67 10.12
CA LEU A 102 3.87 -0.95 8.97
C LEU A 102 5.38 -0.70 9.13
N LEU A 103 5.84 -0.30 10.32
CA LEU A 103 7.24 -0.01 10.60
C LEU A 103 8.09 -1.29 10.64
N ILE A 104 7.58 -2.38 11.23
CA ILE A 104 8.27 -3.66 11.23
C ILE A 104 8.42 -4.19 9.80
N GLY A 105 7.33 -4.24 9.03
CA GLY A 105 7.36 -4.65 7.63
C GLY A 105 8.29 -3.74 6.80
N GLY A 106 8.16 -2.43 6.96
CA GLY A 106 9.00 -1.43 6.30
C GLY A 106 10.48 -1.59 6.61
N ALA A 107 10.85 -1.81 7.87
CA ALA A 107 12.23 -2.02 8.27
C ALA A 107 12.82 -3.33 7.70
N VAL A 108 12.05 -4.41 7.74
CA VAL A 108 12.45 -5.71 7.16
C VAL A 108 12.64 -5.58 5.65
N SER A 109 11.68 -4.98 4.95
CA SER A 109 11.76 -4.70 3.51
C SER A 109 12.96 -3.83 3.17
N LEU A 110 13.20 -2.75 3.92
CA LEU A 110 14.32 -1.85 3.64
C LEU A 110 15.66 -2.55 3.83
N TRP A 111 15.83 -3.25 4.96
CA TRP A 111 17.04 -4.03 5.22
C TRP A 111 17.29 -5.08 4.13
N ALA A 112 16.24 -5.80 3.73
CA ALA A 112 16.32 -6.83 2.71
C ALA A 112 16.69 -6.25 1.34
N GLU A 113 16.08 -5.13 0.93
CA GLU A 113 16.32 -4.54 -0.38
C GLU A 113 17.71 -3.91 -0.53
N TYR A 114 18.35 -3.54 0.58
CA TYR A 114 19.74 -3.11 0.56
C TYR A 114 20.75 -4.26 0.47
N GLN A 115 20.31 -5.52 0.58
CA GLN A 115 21.20 -6.66 0.35
C GLN A 115 21.47 -6.84 -1.14
N PRO A 116 22.72 -7.09 -1.55
CA PRO A 116 23.05 -7.37 -2.94
C PRO A 116 22.37 -8.66 -3.42
N ASN A 117 22.05 -8.73 -4.71
CA ASN A 117 21.51 -9.95 -5.30
C ASN A 117 22.65 -10.96 -5.50
N PRO A 118 22.65 -12.11 -4.80
CA PRO A 118 23.72 -13.11 -4.93
C PRO A 118 23.87 -13.67 -6.35
N ALA A 119 22.80 -13.65 -7.15
CA ALA A 119 22.83 -14.09 -8.55
C ALA A 119 23.63 -13.13 -9.47
N LEU A 120 23.86 -11.89 -9.01
CA LEU A 120 24.64 -10.86 -9.73
C LEU A 120 26.08 -10.76 -9.20
N ASN A 121 26.60 -11.79 -8.52
CA ASN A 121 27.98 -11.85 -8.06
C ASN A 121 28.95 -12.16 -9.22
N ILE A 122 29.08 -11.21 -10.14
CA ILE A 122 29.89 -11.30 -11.37
C ILE A 122 30.93 -10.16 -11.35
N ALA A 123 32.13 -10.43 -11.84
CA ALA A 123 33.18 -9.43 -11.96
C ALA A 123 32.69 -8.22 -12.79
N GLY A 124 32.82 -7.01 -12.24
CA GLY A 124 32.42 -5.76 -12.88
C GLY A 124 31.02 -5.26 -12.51
N VAL A 125 30.25 -6.01 -11.71
CA VAL A 125 28.96 -5.56 -11.16
C VAL A 125 29.14 -5.12 -9.71
N GLU A 126 28.74 -3.89 -9.39
CA GLU A 126 28.75 -3.37 -8.02
C GLU A 126 27.81 -4.20 -7.14
N GLN A 127 28.31 -4.68 -6.00
CA GLN A 127 27.55 -5.48 -5.03
C GLN A 127 26.77 -4.57 -4.08
N THR A 128 25.89 -3.75 -4.65
CA THR A 128 25.00 -2.82 -3.94
C THR A 128 23.54 -3.28 -4.02
N ALA A 129 22.63 -2.48 -3.46
CA ALA A 129 21.19 -2.69 -3.60
C ALA A 129 20.80 -2.87 -5.09
N PRO A 130 20.07 -3.94 -5.45
CA PRO A 130 19.66 -4.17 -6.82
C PRO A 130 18.76 -3.04 -7.35
N LEU A 131 19.02 -2.61 -8.59
CA LEU A 131 18.19 -1.61 -9.27
C LEU A 131 17.15 -2.22 -10.21
N GLU A 132 17.13 -3.56 -10.35
CA GLU A 132 16.14 -4.26 -11.16
C GLU A 132 14.72 -3.91 -10.69
N GLY A 133 13.86 -3.55 -11.65
CA GLY A 133 12.51 -3.08 -11.40
C GLY A 133 12.39 -1.75 -10.66
N LYS A 134 13.47 -0.96 -10.47
CA LYS A 134 13.42 0.32 -9.74
C LYS A 134 13.69 1.51 -10.65
N GLU A 135 13.12 2.64 -10.26
CA GLU A 135 13.34 3.91 -10.94
C GLU A 135 14.45 4.71 -10.25
N THR A 136 15.39 5.21 -11.06
CA THR A 136 16.50 6.05 -10.57
C THR A 136 16.00 7.33 -9.87
N ARG A 137 14.82 7.82 -10.26
CA ARG A 137 14.13 8.98 -9.65
C ARG A 137 13.82 8.79 -8.17
N PHE A 138 13.56 7.56 -7.73
CA PHE A 138 13.12 7.24 -6.38
C PHE A 138 14.17 6.47 -5.59
N GLY A 139 15.02 5.70 -6.29
CA GLY A 139 16.01 4.82 -5.69
C GLY A 139 15.39 3.72 -4.83
N THR A 140 16.25 2.95 -4.16
CA THR A 140 15.84 1.80 -3.35
C THR A 140 14.85 2.18 -2.24
N THR A 141 15.15 3.21 -1.45
CA THR A 141 14.29 3.63 -0.34
C THR A 141 12.91 4.07 -0.82
N GLY A 142 12.84 4.88 -1.88
CA GLY A 142 11.57 5.39 -2.41
C GLY A 142 10.69 4.27 -2.96
N THR A 143 11.28 3.28 -3.62
CA THR A 143 10.57 2.07 -4.09
C THR A 143 10.10 1.19 -2.93
N VAL A 144 10.93 0.96 -1.91
CA VAL A 144 10.55 0.14 -0.74
C VAL A 144 9.40 0.77 0.04
N LEU A 145 9.51 2.06 0.36
CA LEU A 145 8.46 2.76 1.12
C LEU A 145 7.12 2.70 0.36
N TRP A 146 7.17 2.86 -0.96
CA TRP A 146 5.98 2.75 -1.81
C TRP A 146 5.42 1.34 -1.83
N SER A 147 6.25 0.31 -2.04
CA SER A 147 5.82 -1.09 -2.08
C SER A 147 5.11 -1.50 -0.79
N VAL A 148 5.65 -1.10 0.37
CA VAL A 148 5.05 -1.39 1.66
C VAL A 148 3.75 -0.61 1.84
N ALA A 149 3.72 0.70 1.53
CA ALA A 149 2.51 1.50 1.68
C ALA A 149 1.37 1.06 0.74
N THR A 150 1.67 0.80 -0.53
CA THR A 150 0.67 0.46 -1.55
C THR A 150 0.02 -0.90 -1.27
N THR A 151 0.78 -1.86 -0.76
CA THR A 151 0.28 -3.20 -0.41
C THR A 151 -0.40 -3.25 0.95
N ALA A 152 0.06 -2.45 1.93
CA ALA A 152 -0.61 -2.32 3.22
C ALA A 152 -1.97 -1.62 3.08
N ALA A 153 -2.04 -0.57 2.25
CA ALA A 153 -3.20 0.29 2.10
C ALA A 153 -4.17 -0.15 0.99
N SER A 154 -4.05 -1.36 0.42
CA SER A 154 -4.92 -1.82 -0.68
C SER A 154 -4.95 -0.84 -1.87
N ASN A 155 -3.88 -0.08 -2.10
CA ASN A 155 -3.89 0.90 -3.18
C ASN A 155 -3.63 0.21 -4.51
N GLY A 156 -2.58 -0.61 -4.59
CA GLY A 156 -2.25 -1.39 -5.80
C GLY A 156 -1.47 -0.61 -6.88
N SER A 157 -1.17 0.68 -6.70
CA SER A 157 -0.25 1.38 -7.59
C SER A 157 1.19 0.93 -7.38
N VAL A 158 1.95 0.81 -8.47
CA VAL A 158 3.32 0.27 -8.46
C VAL A 158 4.27 1.34 -9.01
N ASN A 159 5.29 1.75 -8.23
CA ASN A 159 6.36 2.67 -8.67
C ASN A 159 7.70 1.96 -8.94
N GLY A 160 7.76 0.67 -8.65
CA GLY A 160 8.85 -0.25 -8.96
C GLY A 160 8.33 -1.68 -8.91
N MET A 161 8.79 -2.52 -9.82
CA MET A 161 8.21 -3.83 -10.08
C MET A 161 8.39 -4.76 -8.89
N HIS A 162 7.27 -5.21 -8.31
CA HIS A 162 7.29 -6.07 -7.12
C HIS A 162 7.92 -7.45 -7.38
N ASP A 163 7.82 -7.94 -8.61
CA ASP A 163 8.41 -9.20 -9.04
C ASP A 163 9.95 -9.17 -9.03
N SER A 164 10.53 -7.97 -9.08
CA SER A 164 11.97 -7.74 -9.04
C SER A 164 12.50 -7.41 -7.63
N LEU A 165 11.63 -7.38 -6.61
CA LEU A 165 12.04 -7.12 -5.23
C LEU A 165 12.86 -8.30 -4.68
N ASN A 166 13.72 -8.01 -3.69
CA ASN A 166 14.36 -9.10 -2.97
C ASN A 166 13.31 -9.99 -2.27
N PRO A 167 13.57 -11.30 -2.10
CA PRO A 167 12.55 -12.25 -1.64
C PRO A 167 11.83 -11.86 -0.35
N LEU A 168 12.56 -11.33 0.64
CA LEU A 168 11.96 -10.89 1.90
C LEU A 168 11.12 -9.62 1.74
N THR A 169 11.52 -8.70 0.87
CA THR A 169 10.74 -7.50 0.55
C THR A 169 9.45 -7.88 -0.16
N GLY A 170 9.51 -8.78 -1.15
CA GLY A 170 8.35 -9.35 -1.82
C GLY A 170 7.44 -10.13 -0.86
N MET A 171 8.01 -10.87 0.10
CA MET A 171 7.25 -11.55 1.15
C MET A 171 6.47 -10.56 2.02
N VAL A 172 7.06 -9.43 2.43
CA VAL A 172 6.34 -8.40 3.21
C VAL A 172 5.18 -7.83 2.40
N ALA A 173 5.38 -7.53 1.12
CA ALA A 173 4.32 -7.09 0.21
C ALA A 173 3.17 -8.11 0.13
N LEU A 174 3.49 -9.40 0.01
CA LEU A 174 2.49 -10.49 0.02
C LEU A 174 1.77 -10.60 1.37
N VAL A 175 2.49 -10.54 2.49
CA VAL A 175 1.90 -10.60 3.84
C VAL A 175 0.91 -9.46 4.07
N ASN A 176 1.25 -8.24 3.65
CA ASN A 176 0.35 -7.09 3.77
C ASN A 176 -1.00 -7.35 3.09
N MET A 177 -0.99 -7.96 1.90
CA MET A 177 -2.21 -8.33 1.17
C MET A 177 -2.91 -9.53 1.82
N MET A 178 -2.17 -10.59 2.16
CA MET A 178 -2.71 -11.86 2.71
C MET A 178 -3.23 -11.76 4.15
N VAL A 179 -2.91 -10.70 4.89
CA VAL A 179 -3.54 -10.42 6.21
C VAL A 179 -4.88 -9.70 6.04
N GLY A 180 -5.30 -9.42 4.79
CA GLY A 180 -6.60 -8.81 4.46
C GLY A 180 -6.53 -7.28 4.44
N GLU A 181 -5.36 -6.72 4.16
CA GLU A 181 -5.15 -5.29 3.92
C GLU A 181 -5.68 -4.42 5.07
N VAL A 182 -5.35 -4.83 6.30
CA VAL A 182 -5.85 -4.17 7.53
C VAL A 182 -4.89 -3.12 8.08
N ILE A 183 -3.68 -3.01 7.54
CA ILE A 183 -2.65 -2.06 8.00
C ILE A 183 -2.88 -0.73 7.27
N PHE A 184 -3.62 0.19 7.90
CA PHE A 184 -4.28 1.34 7.27
C PHE A 184 -5.34 0.92 6.25
N GLY A 185 -4.99 0.04 5.31
CA GLY A 185 -5.89 -0.59 4.35
C GLY A 185 -6.56 0.39 3.38
N GLY A 186 -7.41 -0.17 2.51
CA GLY A 186 -8.16 0.63 1.54
C GLY A 186 -9.13 1.59 2.22
N VAL A 187 -9.46 2.69 1.55
CA VAL A 187 -10.38 3.71 2.05
C VAL A 187 -11.71 3.09 2.49
N GLY A 188 -11.97 3.14 3.80
CA GLY A 188 -13.16 2.56 4.44
C GLY A 188 -13.04 1.06 4.73
N VAL A 189 -12.69 0.26 3.73
CA VAL A 189 -12.60 -1.21 3.87
C VAL A 189 -11.50 -1.66 4.83
N GLY A 190 -10.36 -0.95 4.86
CA GLY A 190 -9.24 -1.24 5.75
C GLY A 190 -9.60 -1.07 7.23
N LEU A 191 -10.27 0.03 7.57
CA LEU A 191 -10.76 0.25 8.94
C LEU A 191 -11.80 -0.81 9.32
N ASN A 192 -12.72 -1.15 8.40
CA ASN A 192 -13.69 -2.22 8.66
C ASN A 192 -12.99 -3.55 8.93
N GLY A 193 -12.05 -3.97 8.08
CA GLY A 193 -11.25 -5.18 8.26
C GLY A 193 -10.45 -5.19 9.57
N MET A 194 -9.87 -4.06 9.95
CA MET A 194 -9.22 -3.93 11.26
C MET A 194 -10.21 -4.07 12.41
N LEU A 195 -11.39 -3.46 12.33
CA LEU A 195 -12.42 -3.61 13.37
C LEU A 195 -12.88 -5.06 13.50
N LEU A 196 -13.01 -5.82 12.40
CA LEU A 196 -13.28 -7.26 12.47
C LEU A 196 -12.18 -7.99 13.25
N ASN A 197 -10.91 -7.69 13.00
CA ASN A 197 -9.80 -8.25 13.77
C ASN A 197 -9.83 -7.84 15.25
N VAL A 198 -10.19 -6.60 15.55
CA VAL A 198 -10.39 -6.13 16.94
C VAL A 198 -11.51 -6.92 17.62
N LEU A 199 -12.63 -7.19 16.94
CA LEU A 199 -13.73 -7.98 17.50
C LEU A 199 -13.32 -9.42 17.78
N ILE A 200 -12.53 -10.05 16.90
CA ILE A 200 -11.97 -11.38 17.18
C ILE A 200 -11.00 -11.33 18.36
N ALA A 201 -10.12 -10.33 18.42
CA ALA A 201 -9.17 -10.20 19.53
C ALA A 201 -9.89 -10.03 20.88
N VAL A 202 -10.96 -9.23 20.92
CA VAL A 202 -11.83 -9.05 22.10
C VAL A 202 -12.56 -10.34 22.44
N PHE A 203 -13.09 -11.06 21.44
CA PHE A 203 -13.73 -12.36 21.64
C PHE A 203 -12.79 -13.37 22.31
N LEU A 204 -11.59 -13.54 21.76
CA LEU A 204 -10.57 -14.42 22.31
C LEU A 204 -10.12 -13.98 23.71
N SER A 205 -9.90 -12.69 23.92
CA SER A 205 -9.52 -12.14 25.23
C SER A 205 -10.59 -12.37 26.31
N GLY A 206 -11.87 -12.18 25.96
CA GLY A 206 -12.99 -12.43 26.86
C GLY A 206 -13.09 -13.90 27.25
N LEU A 207 -12.94 -14.81 26.26
CA LEU A 207 -12.94 -16.25 26.48
C LEU A 207 -11.80 -16.69 27.42
N MET A 208 -10.59 -16.15 27.22
CA MET A 208 -9.41 -16.47 28.06
C MET A 208 -9.58 -16.05 29.53
N ILE A 209 -10.33 -14.98 29.79
CA ILE A 209 -10.58 -14.46 31.15
C ILE A 209 -11.89 -15.04 31.72
N GLY A 210 -12.64 -15.84 30.94
CA GLY A 210 -13.92 -16.42 31.34
C GLY A 210 -15.05 -15.39 31.47
N ARG A 211 -14.96 -14.25 30.78
CA ARG A 211 -15.99 -13.19 30.76
C ARG A 211 -16.68 -13.14 29.40
N THR A 212 -17.93 -12.68 29.39
CA THR A 212 -18.63 -12.41 28.14
C THR A 212 -17.86 -11.35 27.34
N PRO A 213 -17.48 -11.62 26.08
CA PRO A 213 -16.76 -10.64 25.28
C PRO A 213 -17.62 -9.40 24.99
N GLU A 214 -17.01 -8.23 25.11
CA GLU A 214 -17.69 -6.94 24.98
C GLU A 214 -16.75 -5.90 24.37
N TYR A 215 -17.23 -5.20 23.34
CA TYR A 215 -16.51 -4.09 22.72
C TYR A 215 -17.39 -2.84 22.72
N LEU A 216 -16.87 -1.73 23.26
CA LEU A 216 -17.59 -0.44 23.36
C LEU A 216 -18.98 -0.53 24.02
N GLY A 217 -19.12 -1.34 25.08
CA GLY A 217 -20.40 -1.53 25.75
C GLY A 217 -21.32 -2.56 25.09
N LYS A 218 -20.94 -3.09 23.91
CA LYS A 218 -21.75 -4.05 23.14
C LYS A 218 -21.21 -5.46 23.32
N LYS A 219 -22.07 -6.34 23.85
CA LYS A 219 -21.75 -7.76 24.02
C LYS A 219 -21.71 -8.46 22.67
N LEU A 220 -20.72 -9.32 22.47
CA LEU A 220 -20.61 -10.17 21.28
C LEU A 220 -21.35 -11.49 21.51
N GLN A 221 -22.46 -11.65 20.81
CA GLN A 221 -23.30 -12.85 20.82
C GLN A 221 -22.88 -13.84 19.73
N ALA A 222 -23.40 -15.07 19.82
CA ALA A 222 -23.07 -16.13 18.89
C ALA A 222 -23.36 -15.79 17.42
N GLN A 223 -24.42 -15.02 17.13
CA GLN A 223 -24.75 -14.61 15.76
C GLN A 223 -23.69 -13.67 15.16
N GLU A 224 -23.23 -12.68 15.93
CA GLU A 224 -22.21 -11.73 15.50
C GLU A 224 -20.87 -12.42 15.28
N VAL A 225 -20.50 -13.36 16.17
CA VAL A 225 -19.28 -14.17 16.03
C VAL A 225 -19.34 -15.05 14.78
N ARG A 226 -20.49 -15.64 14.46
CA ARG A 226 -20.65 -16.44 13.21
C ARG A 226 -20.44 -15.58 11.97
N LEU A 227 -21.04 -14.40 11.90
CA LEU A 227 -20.88 -13.47 10.78
C LEU A 227 -19.43 -12.97 10.66
N LEU A 228 -18.80 -12.68 11.80
CA LEU A 228 -17.41 -12.25 11.88
C LEU A 228 -16.46 -13.31 11.32
N VAL A 229 -16.58 -14.57 11.77
CA VAL A 229 -15.77 -15.68 11.28
C VAL A 229 -16.02 -15.93 9.79
N ALA A 230 -17.28 -15.94 9.35
CA ALA A 230 -17.62 -16.10 7.94
C ALA A 230 -16.96 -15.03 7.06
N THR A 231 -16.99 -13.76 7.50
CA THR A 231 -16.39 -12.64 6.76
C THR A 231 -14.86 -12.75 6.69
N LEU A 232 -14.20 -13.11 7.79
CA LEU A 232 -12.74 -13.23 7.82
C LEU A 232 -12.21 -14.44 7.02
N LEU A 233 -13.06 -15.43 6.76
CA LEU A 233 -12.71 -16.56 5.89
C LEU A 233 -12.81 -16.24 4.40
N VAL A 234 -13.54 -15.18 3.99
CA VAL A 234 -13.75 -14.86 2.57
C VAL A 234 -12.43 -14.68 1.82
N MET A 235 -11.52 -13.86 2.36
CA MET A 235 -10.27 -13.58 1.65
C MET A 235 -9.33 -14.80 1.62
N PRO A 236 -9.02 -15.49 2.72
CA PRO A 236 -8.18 -16.69 2.68
C PRO A 236 -8.73 -17.78 1.76
N VAL A 237 -10.05 -18.03 1.79
CA VAL A 237 -10.68 -19.00 0.89
C VAL A 237 -10.58 -18.55 -0.56
N GLY A 238 -10.86 -17.26 -0.84
CA GLY A 238 -10.79 -16.72 -2.20
C GLY A 238 -9.38 -16.67 -2.80
N VAL A 239 -8.33 -16.67 -1.98
CA VAL A 239 -6.93 -16.72 -2.44
C VAL A 239 -6.42 -18.16 -2.60
N LEU A 240 -6.89 -19.10 -1.77
CA LEU A 240 -6.38 -20.48 -1.74
C LEU A 240 -7.10 -21.45 -2.70
N VAL A 241 -8.31 -21.10 -3.16
CA VAL A 241 -9.14 -21.91 -4.07
C VAL A 241 -9.12 -21.29 -5.46
#